data_AF-A0A9D8AZJ3-F1
#
_entry.id   AF-A0A9D8AZJ3-F1
#
_cell.length_a   1.000
_cell.length_b   1.000
_cell.length_c   1.000
_cell.angle_alpha   90.00
_cell.angle_beta   90.00
_cell.angle_gamma   90.00
#
_symmetry.space_group_name_H-M   'P 1'
#
loop_
_entity.id
_entity.type
_entity.pdbx_description
1 polymer ?
#
loop_
_entity_poly.entity_id
_entity_poly.type
_entity_poly.pdbx_seq_one_letter_code
_entity_poly.pdbx_strand_id
1 'polypeptide(L)'
;MPFYTVNLDPILEELGIPLIKSTRIEVDRYIQEILGTIDADSETVWPLLEQKLRDPEWTMEFKKQLKIKWDARDWRKGLLS
;
A
#
# COMPACT_ATOMS: atom_id res chain seq x y z
N MET A 1 10.58 2.10 15.42
CA MET A 1 10.16 1.39 14.19
C MET A 1 8.69 1.71 14.00
N PRO A 2 8.21 2.11 12.80
CA PRO A 2 6.77 2.20 12.60
C PRO A 2 6.20 0.78 12.78
N PHE A 3 5.44 0.59 13.84
CA PHE A 3 4.80 -0.68 14.13
C PHE A 3 3.64 -0.82 13.13
N TYR A 4 3.81 -1.67 12.12
CA TYR A 4 2.71 -2.04 11.23
C TYR A 4 1.65 -2.74 12.09
N THR A 5 0.52 -2.07 12.32
CA THR A 5 -0.60 -2.63 13.08
C THR A 5 -1.39 -3.63 12.24
N VAL A 6 -1.30 -3.52 10.91
CA VAL A 6 -2.01 -4.33 9.93
C VAL A 6 -1.04 -5.28 9.23
N ASN A 7 -1.43 -6.56 9.14
CA ASN A 7 -0.70 -7.53 8.33
C ASN A 7 -1.03 -7.35 6.84
N LEU A 8 -0.22 -6.54 6.15
CA LEU A 8 -0.33 -6.32 4.71
C LEU A 8 0.33 -7.40 3.86
N ASP A 9 1.21 -8.21 4.45
CA ASP A 9 2.00 -9.22 3.76
C ASP A 9 1.15 -10.12 2.84
N PRO A 10 -0.01 -10.68 3.26
CA PRO A 10 -0.84 -11.49 2.36
C PRO A 10 -1.39 -10.72 1.15
N ILE A 11 -1.70 -9.43 1.32
CA ILE A 11 -2.16 -8.58 0.20
C ILE A 11 -1.00 -8.32 -0.76
N LEU A 12 0.19 -8.04 -0.24
CA LEU A 12 1.37 -7.80 -1.06
C LEU A 12 1.79 -9.06 -1.83
N GLU A 13 1.75 -10.23 -1.19
CA GLU A 13 2.02 -11.51 -1.83
C GLU A 13 1.01 -11.81 -2.94
N GLU A 14 -0.28 -11.61 -2.69
CA GLU A 14 -1.34 -11.79 -3.70
C GLU A 14 -1.12 -10.88 -4.92
N LEU A 15 -0.64 -9.65 -4.70
CA LEU A 15 -0.36 -8.69 -5.76
C LEU A 15 0.99 -8.91 -6.47
N GLY A 16 1.82 -9.85 -5.99
CA GLY A 16 3.18 -10.10 -6.49
C GLY A 16 4.18 -9.02 -6.09
N ILE A 17 3.89 -8.26 -5.03
CA ILE A 17 4.73 -7.18 -4.52
C ILE A 17 5.78 -7.76 -3.57
N PRO A 18 7.09 -7.57 -3.82
CA PRO A 18 8.14 -8.15 -2.99
C PRO A 18 8.15 -7.55 -1.58
N LEU A 19 8.19 -8.42 -0.56
CA LEU A 19 8.14 -8.07 0.87
C LEU A 19 9.45 -7.46 1.41
N ILE A 20 10.22 -6.75 0.58
CA ILE A 20 11.47 -6.09 0.98
C ILE A 20 11.23 -4.69 1.55
N LYS A 21 12.14 -4.22 2.40
CA LYS A 21 12.02 -2.93 3.09
C LYS A 21 11.79 -1.74 2.15
N SER A 22 12.51 -1.67 1.04
CA SER A 22 12.37 -0.58 0.06
C SER A 22 10.97 -0.53 -0.55
N THR A 23 10.41 -1.69 -0.89
CA THR A 23 9.06 -1.81 -1.41
C THR A 23 8.01 -1.43 -0.37
N ARG A 24 8.19 -1.83 0.90
CA ARG A 24 7.26 -1.44 1.97
C ARG A 24 7.17 0.08 2.14
N ILE A 25 8.26 0.81 1.96
CA ILE A 25 8.25 2.29 2.00
C ILE A 25 7.44 2.88 0.84
N GLU A 26 7.56 2.31 -0.37
CA GLU A 26 6.77 2.75 -1.53
C GLU A 26 5.28 2.43 -1.35
N VAL A 27 4.98 1.22 -0.85
CA VAL A 27 3.62 0.79 -0.52
C VAL A 27 2.98 1.69 0.54
N ASP A 28 3.72 2.06 1.58
CA ASP A 28 3.26 2.98 2.62
C ASP A 28 2.82 4.33 2.02
N ARG A 29 3.62 4.89 1.11
CA ARG A 29 3.24 6.11 0.37
C ARG A 29 1.97 5.90 -0.46
N TYR A 30 1.85 4.77 -1.16
CA TYR A 30 0.64 4.48 -1.94
C TYR A 30 -0.60 4.34 -1.06
N ILE A 31 -0.45 3.75 0.12
CA ILE A 31 -1.52 3.65 1.11
C ILE A 31 -1.97 5.04 1.55
N GLN A 32 -1.03 5.92 1.91
CA GLN A 32 -1.34 7.31 2.27
C GLN A 32 -2.08 8.05 1.16
N GLU A 33 -1.64 7.87 -0.11
CA GLU A 33 -2.33 8.45 -1.26
C GLU A 33 -3.75 7.89 -1.45
N ILE A 34 -3.95 6.57 -1.33
CA ILE A 34 -5.26 5.92 -1.50
C ILE A 34 -6.23 6.33 -0.38
N LEU A 35 -5.71 6.47 0.84
CA LEU A 35 -6.49 6.92 1.99
C LEU A 35 -6.71 8.44 2.01
N GLY A 36 -6.03 9.20 1.15
CA GLY A 36 -6.07 10.66 1.15
C GLY A 36 -5.42 11.28 2.40
N THR A 37 -4.55 10.52 3.08
CA THR A 37 -3.87 10.92 4.32
C THR A 37 -2.40 11.24 4.03
N ILE A 38 -2.15 11.97 2.94
CA ILE A 38 -0.81 12.45 2.59
C ILE A 38 -0.33 13.37 3.73
N ASP A 39 0.91 13.18 4.17
CA ASP A 39 1.52 13.84 5.35
C ASP A 39 0.97 13.42 6.73
N ALA A 40 0.10 12.40 6.80
CA ALA A 40 -0.33 11.85 8.09
C ALA A 40 0.70 10.86 8.65
N ASP A 41 0.88 10.90 9.97
CA ASP A 41 1.72 9.94 10.67
C ASP A 41 1.18 8.50 10.57
N SER A 42 2.09 7.53 10.57
CA SER A 42 1.77 6.10 10.56
C SER A 42 0.75 5.70 11.64
N GLU A 43 0.77 6.36 12.81
CA GLU A 43 -0.17 6.11 13.90
C GLU A 43 -1.63 6.48 13.56
N THR A 44 -1.84 7.33 12.56
CA THR A 44 -3.17 7.68 12.04
C THR A 44 -3.53 6.82 10.82
N VAL A 45 -2.55 6.54 9.96
CA VAL A 45 -2.74 5.81 8.70
C VAL A 45 -3.09 4.35 8.94
N TRP A 46 -2.37 3.65 9.82
CA TRP A 46 -2.53 2.20 10.02
C TRP A 46 -3.88 1.80 10.62
N PRO A 47 -4.40 2.46 11.67
CA PRO A 47 -5.72 2.13 12.21
C PRO A 47 -6.85 2.41 11.21
N LEU A 48 -6.71 3.48 10.44
CA LEU A 48 -7.69 3.84 9.40
C LEU A 48 -7.68 2.79 8.27
N LEU A 49 -6.50 2.35 7.85
CA LEU A 49 -6.36 1.26 6.90
C LEU A 49 -7.00 -0.03 7.44
N GLU A 50 -6.72 -0.41 8.69
CA GLU A 50 -7.32 -1.59 9.32
C GLU A 50 -8.84 -1.53 9.28
N GLN A 51 -9.42 -0.40 9.68
CA GLN A 51 -10.86 -0.21 9.70
C GLN A 51 -11.47 -0.35 8.30
N LYS A 52 -10.81 0.22 7.29
CA LYS A 52 -11.26 0.18 5.89
C LYS A 52 -11.12 -1.21 5.28
N LEU A 53 -10.07 -1.97 5.62
CA LEU A 53 -9.87 -3.34 5.16
C LEU A 53 -10.85 -4.36 5.75
N ARG A 54 -11.65 -3.98 6.75
CA ARG A 54 -12.78 -4.81 7.22
C ARG A 54 -13.93 -4.84 6.22
N ASP A 55 -14.02 -3.81 5.37
CA ASP A 55 -15.02 -3.76 4.30
C ASP A 55 -14.49 -4.50 3.06
N PRO A 56 -15.17 -5.56 2.60
CA PRO A 56 -14.69 -6.37 1.49
C PRO A 56 -14.73 -5.63 0.15
N GLU A 57 -15.69 -4.72 -0.05
CA GLU A 57 -15.79 -3.91 -1.27
C GLU A 57 -14.63 -2.93 -1.35
N TRP A 58 -14.37 -2.23 -0.24
CA TRP A 58 -13.25 -1.32 -0.13
C TRP A 58 -11.91 -2.04 -0.25
N THR A 59 -11.79 -3.25 0.32
CA THR A 59 -10.57 -4.07 0.21
C THR A 59 -10.26 -4.44 -1.23
N MET A 60 -11.29 -4.82 -2.01
CA MET A 60 -11.12 -5.09 -3.44
C MET A 60 -10.66 -3.85 -4.21
N GLU A 61 -11.26 -2.69 -3.94
CA GLU A 61 -10.86 -1.44 -4.58
C GLU A 61 -9.43 -1.01 -4.16
N PHE A 62 -9.09 -1.15 -2.88
CA PHE A 62 -7.74 -0.89 -2.37
C PHE A 62 -6.70 -1.74 -3.08
N LYS A 63 -6.94 -3.06 -3.19
CA LYS A 63 -6.05 -3.99 -3.91
C LYS A 63 -5.87 -3.56 -5.38
N LYS A 64 -6.95 -3.17 -6.04
CA LYS A 64 -6.93 -2.70 -7.43
C LYS A 64 -6.11 -1.42 -7.58
N GLN A 65 -6.34 -0.42 -6.73
CA GLN A 65 -5.58 0.84 -6.76
C GLN A 65 -4.10 0.63 -6.43
N LEU A 66 -3.80 -0.20 -5.43
CA LEU A 66 -2.43 -0.54 -5.04
C LEU A 66 -1.70 -1.23 -6.20
N LYS A 67 -2.36 -2.17 -6.88
CA LYS A 67 -1.82 -2.83 -8.07
C LYS A 67 -1.54 -1.84 -9.22
N ILE A 68 -2.48 -0.94 -9.51
CA ILE A 68 -2.32 0.08 -10.55
C ILE A 68 -1.12 0.99 -10.25
N LYS A 69 -0.99 1.47 -9.00
CA LYS A 69 0.15 2.29 -8.57
C LYS A 69 1.47 1.53 -8.65
N TRP A 70 1.47 0.26 -8.26
CA TRP A 70 2.65 -0.61 -8.34
C TRP A 70 3.09 -0.89 -9.78
N ASP A 71 2.15 -1.16 -10.69
CA ASP A 71 2.45 -1.40 -12.10
C ASP A 71 2.97 -0.13 -12.80
N ALA A 72 2.37 1.02 -12.49
CA ALA A 72 2.82 2.33 -12.99
C ALA A 72 4.25 2.70 -12.53
N ARG A 73 4.68 2.21 -11.37
CA ARG A 73 6.07 2.35 -10.90
C ARG A 73 7.04 1.57 -11.76
N ASP A 74 6.70 0.32 -12.10
CA ASP A 74 7.56 -0.53 -12.92
C ASP A 74 7.77 0.09 -14.31
N TRP A 75 6.70 0.65 -14.89
CA TRP A 75 6.76 1.43 -16.13
C TRP A 75 7.72 2.62 -16.07
N ARG A 76 7.75 3.37 -14.95
CA ARG A 76 8.71 4.49 -14.78
C ARG A 76 10.15 4.02 -14.62
N LYS A 77 10.39 2.85 -14.01
CA LYS A 77 11.74 2.28 -13.91
C LYS A 77 12.24 1.76 -15.26
N GLY A 78 11.36 1.14 -16.05
CA GLY A 78 11.67 0.67 -17.41
C GLY A 78 12.00 1.80 -18.40
N LEU A 79 11.38 2.98 -18.25
CA LEU A 79 11.63 4.15 -19.11
C LEU A 79 12.95 4.89 -18.81
N LEU A 80 13.60 4.57 -17.69
CA LEU A 80 14.88 5.15 -17.27
C LEU A 80 16.08 4.20 -17.50
N SER A 81 15.87 3.05 -18.17
CA SER A 81 16.93 2.10 -18.54
C SER A 81 17.30 2.19 -20.01
#